data_AF-A0A2T3Q8B9-F1
#
_entry.id   AF-A0A2T3Q8B9-F1
#
_cell.length_a   1.000
_cell.length_b   1.000
_cell.length_c   1.000
_cell.angle_alpha   90.00
_cell.angle_beta   90.00
_cell.angle_gamma   90.00
#
_symmetry.space_group_name_H-M   'P 1'
#
loop_
_entity.id
_entity.type
_entity.pdbx_description
1 polymer ?
#
loop_
_entity_poly.entity_id
_entity_poly.type
_entity_poly.pdbx_seq_one_letter_code
_entity_poly.pdbx_strand_id
1 'polypeptide(L)' 'MEDKTFTVELKCLFCDCVLEGDTDKELSSGDMIECQSCHEFNDYDAVIDVASEEGRALVLEYSKKEIKKALGKFFK' A
#
# COMPACT_ATOMS: atom_id res chain seq x y z
N MET A 1 16.58 8.66 -14.06
CA MET A 1 15.27 8.61 -13.39
C MET A 1 15.56 8.82 -11.93
N GLU A 2 14.93 9.79 -11.27
CA GLU A 2 15.09 9.95 -9.82
C GLU A 2 14.54 8.70 -9.13
N ASP A 3 15.27 8.18 -8.13
CA ASP A 3 14.79 7.09 -7.30
C ASP A 3 13.55 7.58 -6.55
N LYS A 4 12.38 7.08 -6.94
CA LYS A 4 11.12 7.45 -6.33
C LYS A 4 10.64 6.35 -5.41
N THR A 5 10.55 6.67 -4.13
CA THR A 5 9.98 5.78 -3.12
C THR A 5 8.46 5.92 -3.11
N PHE A 6 7.77 4.79 -3.03
CA PHE A 6 6.33 4.71 -2.82
C PHE A 6 6.10 3.99 -1.49
N THR A 7 5.16 4.52 -0.71
CA THR A 7 4.71 3.94 0.55
C THR A 7 3.21 3.70 0.46
N VAL A 8 2.77 2.60 1.04
CA VAL A 8 1.35 2.27 1.21
C VAL A 8 1.07 2.10 2.70
N GLU A 9 -0.12 2.49 3.11
CA GLU A 9 -0.60 2.28 4.47
C GLU A 9 -1.30 0.92 4.54
N LEU A 10 -1.12 0.19 5.63
CA LEU A 10 -1.88 -1.01 5.89
C LEU A 10 -3.25 -0.61 6.44
N LYS A 11 -4.32 -1.14 5.84
CA LYS A 11 -5.69 -0.81 6.21
C LYS A 11 -6.42 -2.04 6.69
N CYS A 12 -7.38 -1.82 7.59
CA CYS A 12 -8.28 -2.85 8.04
C CYS A 12 -9.16 -3.31 6.88
N LEU A 13 -9.27 -4.62 6.68
CA LEU A 13 -10.09 -5.25 5.65
C LEU A 13 -11.60 -5.10 5.90
N PHE A 14 -11.99 -4.61 7.08
CA PHE A 14 -13.39 -4.50 7.51
C PHE A 14 -13.87 -3.04 7.61
N CYS A 15 -13.02 -2.10 8.07
CA CYS A 15 -13.38 -0.68 8.19
C CYS A 15 -12.57 0.32 7.35
N ASP A 16 -11.60 -0.13 6.55
CA ASP A 16 -10.69 0.70 5.74
C ASP A 16 -9.86 1.74 6.52
N CYS A 17 -10.04 1.80 7.82
CA CYS A 17 -9.24 2.52 8.80
C CYS A 17 -7.78 2.03 8.77
N VAL A 18 -6.82 2.94 8.88
CA VAL A 18 -5.39 2.59 8.93
C VAL A 18 -5.11 1.75 10.17
N LEU A 19 -4.41 0.64 10.01
CA LEU A 19 -4.00 -0.22 11.11
C LEU A 19 -2.81 0.41 11.81
N GLU A 20 -2.92 0.60 13.11
CA GLU A 20 -1.80 1.01 13.94
C GLU A 20 -1.02 -0.24 14.36
N GLY A 21 0.30 -0.20 14.25
CA GLY A 21 1.17 -1.29 14.62
C GLY A 21 2.06 -0.89 15.79
N ASP A 22 2.33 -1.84 16.67
CA ASP A 22 3.44 -1.71 17.60
C ASP A 22 4.74 -1.84 16.79
N THR A 23 5.55 -0.77 16.74
CA THR A 23 6.80 -0.74 15.98
C THR A 23 7.85 -1.70 16.53
N ASP A 24 7.66 -2.19 17.75
CA ASP A 24 8.60 -3.09 18.43
C ASP A 24 8.26 -4.56 18.17
N LYS A 25 7.13 -4.85 17.51
CA LYS A 25 6.69 -6.21 17.19
C LYS A 25 6.84 -6.48 15.71
N GLU A 26 7.76 -7.39 15.36
CA GLU A 26 7.80 -7.95 14.01
C GLU A 26 6.56 -8.82 13.79
N LEU A 27 5.84 -8.54 12.71
CA LEU A 27 4.70 -9.34 12.25
C LEU A 27 5.19 -10.35 11.20
N SER A 28 4.59 -11.52 11.23
CA SER A 28 4.92 -12.66 10.39
C SER A 28 3.66 -13.28 9.78
N SER A 29 3.85 -14.05 8.71
CA SER A 29 2.76 -14.79 8.06
C SER A 29 2.02 -15.67 9.07
N GLY A 30 0.68 -15.63 9.02
CA GLY A 30 -0.21 -16.26 9.98
C GLY A 30 -0.51 -15.45 11.26
N ASP A 31 0.11 -14.28 11.46
CA ASP A 31 -0.28 -13.38 12.55
C ASP A 31 -1.61 -12.68 12.27
N MET A 32 -2.32 -12.34 13.36
CA MET A 32 -3.54 -11.55 13.31
C MET A 32 -3.28 -10.15 13.89
N ILE A 33 -3.75 -9.12 13.17
CA ILE A 33 -3.66 -7.71 13.56
C ILE A 33 -5.05 -7.24 14.01
N GLU A 34 -5.19 -6.90 15.28
CA GLU A 34 -6.43 -6.28 15.77
C GLU A 34 -6.55 -4.84 15.26
N CYS A 35 -7.70 -4.50 14.69
CA CYS A 35 -7.99 -3.13 14.32
C CYS A 35 -8.39 -2.29 15.54
N GLN A 36 -7.75 -1.14 15.72
CA GLN A 36 -7.97 -0.21 16.84
C GLN A 36 -9.32 0.52 16.76
N SER A 37 -9.97 0.51 15.59
CA SER A 37 -11.24 1.19 15.38
C SER A 37 -12.45 0.26 15.45
N CYS A 38 -12.41 -0.90 14.80
CA CYS A 38 -13.55 -1.83 14.75
C CYS A 38 -13.35 -3.11 15.58
N HIS A 39 -12.15 -3.33 16.13
CA HIS A 39 -11.77 -4.50 16.92
C HIS A 39 -11.85 -5.84 16.17
N GLU A 40 -12.00 -5.82 14.85
CA GLU A 40 -11.88 -7.01 14.02
C GLU A 40 -10.41 -7.41 13.85
N PHE A 41 -10.18 -8.72 13.75
CA PHE A 41 -8.85 -9.28 13.53
C PHE A 41 -8.58 -9.46 12.05
N ASN A 42 -7.54 -8.79 11.56
CA ASN A 42 -7.11 -8.83 10.17
C ASN A 42 -5.99 -9.84 10.02
N ASP A 43 -6.13 -10.77 9.09
CA ASP A 43 -5.06 -11.68 8.72
C ASP A 43 -3.91 -10.88 8.08
N TYR A 44 -2.71 -11.02 8.63
CA TYR A 44 -1.55 -10.24 8.18
C TYR A 44 -1.24 -10.48 6.70
N ASP A 45 -1.30 -11.75 6.25
CA ASP A 45 -0.99 -12.09 4.87
C ASP A 45 -1.99 -11.44 3.91
N ALA A 46 -3.28 -11.48 4.24
CA ALA A 46 -4.32 -10.81 3.46
C ALA A 46 -4.15 -9.28 3.42
N VAL A 47 -3.76 -8.65 4.53
CA VAL A 47 -3.47 -7.20 4.59
C VAL A 47 -2.28 -6.84 3.69
N ILE A 48 -1.21 -7.63 3.72
CA ILE A 48 -0.02 -7.42 2.89
C ILE A 48 -0.33 -7.62 1.41
N ASP A 49 -1.14 -8.61 1.06
CA ASP A 49 -1.57 -8.86 -0.32
C ASP A 49 -2.32 -7.65 -0.90
N VAL A 50 -3.31 -7.14 -0.17
CA VAL A 50 -4.08 -5.95 -0.58
C VAL A 50 -3.18 -4.71 -0.70
N ALA A 51 -2.33 -4.46 0.31
CA ALA A 51 -1.40 -3.33 0.28
C ALA A 51 -0.41 -3.44 -0.91
N SER A 52 0.03 -4.64 -1.25
CA SER A 52 0.90 -4.90 -2.40
C SER A 52 0.21 -4.59 -3.73
N GLU A 53 -1.07 -4.91 -3.86
CA GLU A 53 -1.88 -4.56 -5.03
C GLU A 53 -2.05 -3.04 -5.16
N GLU A 54 -2.36 -2.34 -4.05
CA GLU A 54 -2.41 -0.88 -4.03
C GLU A 54 -1.07 -0.26 -4.45
N GLY A 55 0.05 -0.77 -3.92
CA GLY A 55 1.39 -0.30 -4.27
C GLY A 55 1.71 -0.47 -5.76
N ARG A 56 1.36 -1.62 -6.34
CA ARG A 56 1.51 -1.88 -7.79
C ARG A 56 0.68 -0.91 -8.62
N ALA A 57 -0.55 -0.62 -8.20
CA ALA A 57 -1.42 0.34 -8.89
C ALA A 57 -0.84 1.76 -8.86
N LEU A 58 -0.29 2.21 -7.72
CA LEU A 58 0.37 3.51 -7.59
C LEU A 58 1.59 3.64 -8.52
N VAL A 59 2.44 2.63 -8.55
CA VAL A 59 3.63 2.61 -9.43
C VAL A 59 3.20 2.64 -10.90
N LEU A 60 2.23 1.81 -11.29
CA LEU A 60 1.72 1.77 -12.66
C LEU A 60 1.14 3.12 -13.09
N GLU A 61 0.34 3.76 -12.23
CA GLU A 61 -0.26 5.06 -12.50
C GLU A 61 0.80 6.14 -12.67
N TYR A 62 1.82 6.14 -11.80
CA TYR A 62 2.97 7.03 -11.92
C TYR A 62 3.73 6.82 -13.23
N SER A 63 4.08 5.58 -13.56
CA SER A 63 4.78 5.26 -14.81
C SER A 63 4.00 5.72 -16.04
N LYS A 64 2.67 5.50 -16.07
CA LYS A 64 1.79 5.99 -17.14
C LYS A 64 1.82 7.52 -17.26
N LYS A 65 1.78 8.23 -16.13
CA LYS A 65 1.86 9.71 -16.10
C LYS A 65 3.19 10.20 -16.65
N GLU A 66 4.31 9.60 -16.26
CA GLU A 66 5.64 10.00 -16.74
C GLU A 66 5.85 9.71 -18.23
N ILE A 67 5.38 8.56 -18.74
CA ILE A 67 5.39 8.27 -20.19
C ILE A 67 4.57 9.31 -20.95
N LYS A 68 3.36 9.63 -20.48
CA LYS A 68 2.49 10.62 -21.11
C LYS A 68 3.13 12.02 -21.12
N LYS A 69 3.79 12.42 -20.03
CA LYS A 69 4.52 13.69 -19.96
C LYS A 69 5.70 13.71 -20.94
N ALA A 70 6.47 12.63 -21.01
CA ALA A 70 7.59 12.53 -21.93
C ALA A 70 7.11 12.65 -23.38
N LEU A 71 6.12 11.85 -23.78
CA LEU A 71 5.53 11.92 -25.13
C LEU A 71 4.96 13.32 -25.43
N GLY A 72 4.18 13.91 -24.52
CA GLY A 72 3.60 15.24 -24.71
C GLY A 72 4.64 16.37 -24.87
N LYS A 73 5.85 16.20 -24.32
CA LYS A 73 6.99 17.11 -24.55
C LYS A 73 7.66 16.90 -25.90
N PHE A 74 7.63 15.69 -26.47
CA PHE A 74 8.21 15.39 -27.78
C PHE A 74 7.36 15.91 -28.96
N PHE A 75 6.07 16.12 -28.75
CA PHE A 75 5.15 16.68 -29.77
C PHE A 75 4.96 18.21 -29.68
N LYS A 76 5.71 18.90 -28.81
CA LYS A 76 5.77 20.36 -28.70
C LYS A 76 7.15 20.84 -29.09
#